data_AF-A0A956AS14-F1
#
_entry.id   AF-A0A956AS14-F1
#
_cell.length_a   1.000
_cell.length_b   1.000
_cell.length_c   1.000
_cell.angle_alpha   90.00
_cell.angle_beta   90.00
_cell.angle_gamma   90.00
#
_symmetry.space_group_name_H-M   'P 1'
#
loop_
_entity.id
_entity.type
_entity.pdbx_description
1 polymer ?
#
loop_
_entity_poly.entity_id
_entity_poly.type
_entity_poly.pdbx_seq_one_letter_code
_entity_poly.pdbx_strand_id
1 'polypeptide(L)'
;MRRTAWFLVVLALGWAGCDDGGDDAAADAGGMGGAGGEGGAGGEGGGGEVDLSTQGRIEAWFAEGELLCEIPTHPNGLSQDEDLGASSQCYHEVRISFSGTSFTIHNVLGTVGPDGCDRDTISGETEFVSTSHSITNIQGNADCYDFDLGYGPFGQEGRASISGDTVAAELYVATFAANHRCADGPVGAAGVVFNGAPFTGDAVLRCHRVR
;
A
#
# COMPACT_ATOMS: atom_id res chain seq x y z
N MET A 1 8.33 37.14 5.10
CA MET A 1 9.49 36.23 5.19
C MET A 1 9.65 35.75 6.63
N ARG A 2 8.89 34.71 7.01
CA ARG A 2 9.09 34.00 8.28
C ARG A 2 9.75 32.67 7.93
N ARG A 3 10.88 32.40 8.58
CA ARG A 3 11.67 31.19 8.41
C ARG A 3 10.93 30.04 9.07
N THR A 4 10.36 29.14 8.30
CA THR A 4 9.76 27.90 8.79
C THR A 4 10.90 26.94 9.15
N ALA A 5 10.91 26.51 10.40
CA ALA A 5 11.87 25.56 10.93
C ALA A 5 11.64 24.20 10.28
N TRP A 6 12.71 23.63 9.74
CA TRP A 6 12.74 22.24 9.29
C TRP A 6 12.64 21.35 10.52
N PHE A 7 11.55 20.59 10.64
CA PHE A 7 11.52 19.45 11.56
C PHE A 7 12.39 18.34 10.95
N LEU A 8 13.67 18.38 11.31
CA LEU A 8 14.58 17.27 11.19
C LEU A 8 14.10 16.21 12.21
N VAL A 9 13.37 15.21 11.76
CA VAL A 9 13.14 14.00 12.56
C VAL A 9 14.51 13.33 12.73
N VAL A 10 15.12 13.54 13.88
CA VAL A 10 16.36 12.89 14.30
C VAL A 10 16.03 11.42 14.54
N LEU A 11 16.34 10.57 13.56
CA LEU A 11 16.50 9.13 13.73
C LEU A 11 17.71 8.88 14.64
N ALA A 12 17.47 8.83 15.94
CA ALA A 12 18.41 8.30 16.92
C ALA A 12 17.95 6.89 17.32
N LEU A 13 18.30 5.90 16.50
CA LEU A 13 18.41 4.52 16.97
C LEU A 13 19.88 4.13 16.88
N GLY A 14 20.54 4.22 18.03
CA GLY A 14 21.86 3.66 18.23
C GLY A 14 21.78 2.15 18.30
N TRP A 15 22.65 1.49 17.55
CA TRP A 15 23.15 0.16 17.91
C TRP A 15 24.66 0.16 17.69
N ALA A 16 25.37 -0.07 18.78
CA ALA A 16 26.83 -0.13 18.84
C ALA A 16 27.24 -1.57 19.12
N GLY A 17 28.12 -2.12 18.27
CA GLY A 17 29.04 -3.24 18.55
C GLY A 17 28.39 -4.62 18.69
N CYS A 18 29.02 -5.74 18.32
CA CYS A 18 30.39 -6.03 17.89
C CYS A 18 30.42 -7.46 17.31
N ASP A 19 31.48 -7.70 16.55
CA ASP A 19 32.30 -8.92 16.51
C ASP A 19 32.14 -9.96 15.39
N ASP A 20 33.33 -10.43 15.04
CA ASP A 20 33.82 -11.03 13.81
C ASP A 20 33.81 -12.57 13.84
N GLY A 21 33.84 -13.15 12.64
CA GLY A 21 34.69 -14.31 12.36
C GLY A 21 34.03 -15.69 12.23
N GLY A 22 34.40 -16.41 11.17
CA GLY A 22 34.45 -17.88 11.18
C GLY A 22 33.92 -18.61 9.95
N ASP A 23 34.80 -18.73 8.94
CA ASP A 23 35.07 -19.84 8.00
C ASP A 23 34.09 -21.02 7.75
N ASP A 24 33.92 -21.28 6.45
CA ASP A 24 33.88 -22.57 5.72
C ASP A 24 33.12 -23.79 6.28
N ALA A 25 32.10 -24.24 5.53
CA ALA A 25 31.95 -25.65 5.17
C ALA A 25 31.05 -25.84 3.93
N ALA A 26 31.64 -26.39 2.87
CA ALA A 26 30.91 -26.98 1.77
C ALA A 26 30.24 -28.30 2.20
N ALA A 27 29.02 -28.55 1.70
CA ALA A 27 28.49 -29.89 1.53
C ALA A 27 27.54 -29.95 0.33
N ASP A 28 28.03 -30.64 -0.70
CA ASP A 28 27.31 -31.21 -1.82
C ASP A 28 26.39 -32.35 -1.34
N ALA A 29 25.12 -32.34 -1.75
CA ALA A 29 24.34 -33.55 -1.94
C ALA A 29 23.10 -33.22 -2.79
N GLY A 30 23.10 -33.71 -4.03
CA GLY A 30 22.04 -33.55 -5.00
C GLY A 30 20.71 -34.25 -4.68
N GLY A 31 19.73 -33.98 -5.54
CA GLY A 31 18.43 -34.65 -5.57
C GLY A 31 17.65 -34.24 -6.82
N MET A 32 17.73 -35.06 -7.85
CA MET A 32 16.99 -34.95 -9.12
C MET A 32 15.53 -35.43 -8.96
N GLY A 33 14.66 -34.91 -9.83
CA GLY A 33 13.33 -35.45 -10.15
C GLY A 33 12.21 -34.46 -9.80
N GLY A 34 11.29 -34.04 -10.67
CA GLY A 34 10.86 -34.44 -12.01
C GLY A 34 9.47 -33.79 -12.16
N ALA A 35 9.29 -32.89 -13.12
CA ALA A 35 8.51 -33.10 -14.35
C ALA A 35 7.00 -33.33 -14.15
N GLY A 36 6.21 -32.47 -14.81
CA GLY A 36 4.78 -32.66 -15.12
C GLY A 36 3.91 -31.63 -14.41
N GLY A 37 3.08 -30.83 -15.07
CA GLY A 37 2.62 -30.84 -16.45
C GLY A 37 1.44 -29.88 -16.52
N GLU A 38 1.28 -29.25 -17.68
CA GLU A 38 0.23 -28.28 -18.00
C GLU A 38 -1.18 -28.86 -17.79
N GLY A 39 -2.13 -27.99 -17.44
CA GLY A 39 -3.53 -28.36 -17.33
C GLY A 39 -4.42 -27.13 -17.18
N GLY A 40 -4.55 -26.36 -18.26
CA GLY A 40 -5.62 -25.39 -18.37
C GLY A 40 -6.99 -26.07 -18.36
N ALA A 41 -7.95 -25.46 -17.68
CA ALA A 41 -9.36 -25.69 -17.90
C ALA A 41 -10.02 -24.32 -18.09
N GLY A 42 -10.31 -24.00 -19.35
CA GLY A 42 -11.34 -23.01 -19.66
C GLY A 42 -12.66 -23.50 -19.09
N GLY A 43 -13.29 -22.66 -18.28
CA GLY A 43 -14.64 -22.84 -17.77
C GLY A 43 -15.50 -21.67 -18.24
N GLU A 44 -16.47 -21.98 -19.08
CA GLU A 44 -17.46 -21.07 -19.63
C GLU A 44 -18.36 -20.44 -18.55
N GLY A 45 -18.66 -19.16 -18.77
CA GLY A 45 -19.81 -18.39 -18.28
C GLY A 45 -20.70 -19.00 -17.19
N GLY A 46 -20.38 -18.70 -15.94
CA GLY A 46 -21.30 -18.67 -14.83
C GLY A 46 -20.92 -17.50 -13.94
N GLY A 47 -21.88 -16.70 -13.48
CA GLY A 47 -21.66 -15.63 -12.50
C GLY A 47 -21.26 -16.17 -11.12
N GLY A 48 -20.19 -16.94 -11.07
CA GLY A 48 -19.53 -17.37 -9.86
C GLY A 48 -18.70 -16.24 -9.31
N GLU A 49 -18.66 -16.16 -7.99
CA GLU A 49 -17.80 -15.25 -7.25
C GLU A 49 -16.34 -15.44 -7.70
N VAL A 50 -15.64 -14.32 -7.95
CA VAL A 50 -14.22 -14.36 -8.30
C VAL A 50 -13.43 -14.91 -7.11
N ASP A 51 -12.64 -15.95 -7.32
CA ASP A 51 -11.72 -16.48 -6.30
C ASP A 51 -10.55 -15.51 -6.13
N LEU A 52 -10.46 -14.90 -4.95
CA LEU A 52 -9.47 -13.95 -4.48
C LEU A 52 -8.75 -14.47 -3.21
N SER A 53 -8.74 -15.78 -3.00
CA SER A 53 -8.20 -16.41 -1.78
C SER A 53 -6.66 -16.46 -1.70
N THR A 54 -5.95 -16.02 -2.75
CA THR A 54 -4.48 -16.05 -2.82
C THR A 54 -3.91 -14.75 -3.39
N GLN A 55 -2.65 -14.45 -3.08
CA GLN A 55 -1.97 -13.26 -3.61
C GLN A 55 -2.04 -13.21 -5.14
N GLY A 56 -1.69 -14.30 -5.84
CA GLY A 56 -1.70 -14.32 -7.31
C GLY A 56 -3.09 -14.09 -7.92
N ARG A 57 -4.16 -14.46 -7.21
CA ARG A 57 -5.54 -14.16 -7.64
C ARG A 57 -5.90 -12.70 -7.46
N ILE A 58 -5.50 -12.09 -6.33
CA ILE A 58 -5.68 -10.66 -6.07
C ILE A 58 -4.87 -9.82 -7.07
N GLU A 59 -3.63 -10.20 -7.34
CA GLU A 59 -2.78 -9.58 -8.37
C GLU A 59 -3.40 -9.68 -9.77
N ALA A 60 -3.94 -10.85 -10.12
CA ALA A 60 -4.66 -11.02 -11.38
C ALA A 60 -5.89 -10.10 -11.46
N TRP A 61 -6.62 -9.92 -10.36
CA TRP A 61 -7.72 -8.96 -10.28
C TRP A 61 -7.24 -7.51 -10.50
N PHE A 62 -6.11 -7.10 -9.92
CA PHE A 62 -5.55 -5.77 -10.18
C PHE A 62 -5.05 -5.62 -11.63
N ALA A 63 -4.58 -6.69 -12.26
CA ALA A 63 -4.10 -6.66 -13.65
C ALA A 63 -5.23 -6.48 -14.69
N GLU A 64 -6.49 -6.65 -14.31
CA GLU A 64 -7.64 -6.50 -15.23
C GLU A 64 -7.93 -5.04 -15.63
N GLY A 65 -7.40 -4.06 -14.90
CA GLY A 65 -7.59 -2.66 -15.25
C GLY A 65 -7.01 -1.67 -14.24
N GLU A 66 -7.01 -0.41 -14.63
CA GLU A 66 -6.62 0.68 -13.75
C GLU A 66 -7.75 0.99 -12.75
N LEU A 67 -7.38 1.47 -11.57
CA LEU A 67 -8.31 1.92 -10.54
C LEU A 67 -8.24 3.44 -10.39
N LEU A 68 -9.40 4.09 -10.24
CA LEU A 68 -9.54 5.49 -9.87
C LEU A 68 -10.05 5.59 -8.42
N CYS A 69 -9.39 6.41 -7.61
CA CYS A 69 -9.61 6.42 -6.17
C CYS A 69 -10.30 7.69 -5.65
N GLU A 70 -11.22 7.51 -4.71
CA GLU A 70 -11.72 8.53 -3.80
C GLU A 70 -10.69 8.77 -2.69
N ILE A 71 -10.12 9.97 -2.67
CA ILE A 71 -9.08 10.37 -1.73
C ILE A 71 -9.71 10.71 -0.36
N PRO A 72 -9.29 10.03 0.73
CA PRO A 72 -9.80 10.29 2.07
C PRO A 72 -9.16 11.55 2.68
N THR A 73 -9.56 11.92 3.90
CA THR A 73 -9.04 13.15 4.55
C THR A 73 -7.61 12.99 5.10
N HIS A 74 -7.20 11.76 5.41
CA HIS A 74 -5.91 11.42 5.98
C HIS A 74 -5.24 10.26 5.22
N PRO A 75 -5.00 10.40 3.90
CA PRO A 75 -4.28 9.40 3.13
C PRO A 75 -2.93 9.09 3.79
N ASN A 76 -2.55 7.81 3.83
CA ASN A 76 -1.31 7.35 4.49
C ASN A 76 -1.20 7.68 5.98
N GLY A 77 -2.32 8.05 6.64
CA GLY A 77 -2.38 8.50 8.03
C GLY A 77 -2.02 9.97 8.26
N LEU A 78 -1.70 10.72 7.20
CA LEU A 78 -1.31 12.12 7.27
C LEU A 78 -2.44 13.00 6.74
N SER A 79 -2.73 14.11 7.43
CA SER A 79 -3.78 15.04 7.00
C SER A 79 -3.46 15.61 5.62
N GLN A 80 -4.44 15.61 4.72
CA GLN A 80 -4.30 16.25 3.40
C GLN A 80 -4.12 17.77 3.50
N ASP A 81 -4.52 18.39 4.61
CA ASP A 81 -4.49 19.84 4.82
C ASP A 81 -3.15 20.35 5.35
N GLU A 82 -2.21 19.45 5.68
CA GLU A 82 -0.89 19.81 6.17
C GLU A 82 0.10 20.02 5.02
N ASP A 83 0.79 21.17 5.04
CA ASP A 83 1.90 21.44 4.11
C ASP A 83 3.17 20.75 4.62
N LEU A 84 3.45 19.58 4.04
CA LEU A 84 4.65 18.77 4.24
C LEU A 84 5.62 18.92 3.06
N GLY A 85 5.49 19.99 2.26
CA GLY A 85 6.27 20.21 1.06
C GLY A 85 6.01 19.15 -0.01
N ALA A 86 7.08 18.49 -0.50
CA ALA A 86 6.97 17.44 -1.52
C ALA A 86 6.25 16.17 -1.03
N SER A 87 5.99 16.06 0.28
CA SER A 87 5.30 14.93 0.90
C SER A 87 3.87 15.28 1.34
N SER A 88 3.36 16.46 0.98
CA SER A 88 1.96 16.82 1.26
C SER A 88 1.01 15.83 0.62
N GLN A 89 -0.06 15.46 1.33
CA GLN A 89 -1.02 14.47 0.83
C GLN A 89 -2.27 15.10 0.19
N CYS A 90 -2.13 16.31 -0.34
CA CYS A 90 -3.22 16.99 -1.03
C CYS A 90 -3.28 16.48 -2.47
N TYR A 91 -4.19 15.54 -2.73
CA TYR A 91 -4.35 14.92 -4.05
C TYR A 91 -5.62 15.43 -4.73
N HIS A 92 -5.51 15.81 -6.00
CA HIS A 92 -6.66 15.99 -6.88
C HIS A 92 -7.22 14.61 -7.28
N GLU A 93 -6.33 13.77 -7.80
CA GLU A 93 -6.64 12.46 -8.36
C GLU A 93 -5.56 11.44 -7.96
N VAL A 94 -5.99 10.21 -7.67
CA VAL A 94 -5.10 9.06 -7.45
C VAL A 94 -5.57 7.92 -8.34
N ARG A 95 -4.65 7.37 -9.12
CA ARG A 95 -4.86 6.18 -9.96
C ARG A 95 -3.88 5.09 -9.58
N ILE A 96 -4.34 3.84 -9.61
CA ILE A 96 -3.53 2.66 -9.29
C ILE A 96 -3.59 1.72 -10.47
N SER A 97 -2.43 1.30 -10.97
CA SER A 97 -2.32 0.23 -11.96
C SER A 97 -1.36 -0.86 -11.45
N PHE A 98 -1.54 -2.08 -11.93
CA PHE A 98 -0.67 -3.20 -11.63
C PHE A 98 -0.17 -3.82 -12.93
N SER A 99 1.16 -3.95 -13.06
CA SER A 99 1.80 -4.53 -14.24
C SER A 99 2.68 -5.71 -13.85
N GLY A 100 2.04 -6.85 -13.58
CA GLY A 100 2.65 -8.17 -13.35
C GLY A 100 3.48 -8.32 -12.07
N THR A 101 4.33 -7.34 -11.74
CA THR A 101 5.28 -7.38 -10.61
C THR A 101 5.30 -6.10 -9.79
N SER A 102 4.65 -5.04 -10.26
CA SER A 102 4.71 -3.73 -9.61
C SER A 102 3.36 -3.03 -9.66
N PHE A 103 3.02 -2.37 -8.55
CA PHE A 103 1.99 -1.35 -8.48
C PHE A 103 2.56 0.00 -8.88
N THR A 104 1.86 0.71 -9.76
CA THR A 104 2.16 2.10 -10.08
C THR A 104 1.04 2.97 -9.54
N ILE A 105 1.41 3.93 -8.71
CA ILE A 105 0.51 4.93 -8.14
C ILE A 105 0.77 6.25 -8.87
N HIS A 106 -0.19 6.69 -9.67
CA HIS A 106 -0.16 7.99 -10.32
C HIS A 106 -0.97 8.98 -9.47
N ASN A 107 -0.35 10.09 -9.09
CA ASN A 107 -0.98 11.13 -8.30
C ASN A 107 -0.97 12.45 -9.06
N VAL A 108 -2.14 13.05 -9.23
CA VAL A 108 -2.27 14.46 -9.57
C VAL A 108 -2.39 15.22 -8.25
N LEU A 109 -1.47 16.15 -8.01
CA LEU A 109 -1.38 16.89 -6.75
C LEU A 109 -2.29 18.13 -6.79
N GLY A 110 -3.03 18.33 -5.72
CA GLY A 110 -3.70 19.60 -5.41
C GLY A 110 -2.74 20.61 -4.78
N THR A 111 -3.24 21.76 -4.39
CA THR A 111 -2.45 22.82 -3.75
C THR A 111 -2.82 22.93 -2.28
N VAL A 112 -1.84 22.83 -1.37
CA VAL A 112 -2.08 23.15 0.04
C VAL A 112 -2.05 24.67 0.21
N GLY A 113 -3.19 25.24 0.58
CA GLY A 113 -3.39 26.65 0.81
C GLY A 113 -3.49 27.01 2.30
N PRO A 114 -3.71 28.30 2.62
CA PRO A 114 -3.92 28.74 4.00
C PRO A 114 -5.20 28.16 4.64
N ASP A 115 -6.15 27.73 3.81
CA ASP A 115 -7.45 27.17 4.24
C ASP A 115 -7.50 25.63 4.20
N GLY A 116 -6.36 24.96 3.95
CA GLY A 116 -6.25 23.51 3.80
C GLY A 116 -6.01 23.07 2.35
N CYS A 117 -6.28 21.81 2.05
CA CYS A 117 -6.09 21.24 0.72
C CYS A 117 -7.14 21.77 -0.27
N ASP A 118 -6.67 22.49 -1.29
CA ASP A 118 -7.45 22.80 -2.49
C ASP A 118 -7.19 21.74 -3.56
N ARG A 119 -8.16 20.85 -3.73
CA ARG A 119 -8.11 19.76 -4.71
C ARG A 119 -8.40 20.23 -6.13
N ASP A 120 -8.97 21.42 -6.33
CA ASP A 120 -9.32 21.93 -7.67
C ASP A 120 -8.16 22.71 -8.32
N THR A 121 -7.21 23.20 -7.52
CA THR A 121 -5.99 23.87 -8.01
C THR A 121 -4.83 22.89 -8.11
N ILE A 122 -4.53 22.43 -9.32
CA ILE A 122 -3.44 21.47 -9.59
C ILE A 122 -2.06 22.12 -9.36
N SER A 123 -1.20 21.45 -8.60
CA SER A 123 0.18 21.90 -8.32
C SER A 123 1.25 21.08 -9.05
N GLY A 124 0.91 19.88 -9.54
CA GLY A 124 1.83 19.03 -10.28
C GLY A 124 1.36 17.57 -10.34
N GLU A 125 2.25 16.70 -10.79
CA GLU A 125 2.01 15.26 -10.90
C GLU A 125 3.22 14.50 -10.34
N THR A 126 2.95 13.36 -9.71
CA THR A 126 3.98 12.44 -9.21
C THR A 126 3.58 11.01 -9.47
N GLU A 127 4.56 10.15 -9.63
CA GLU A 127 4.37 8.73 -9.87
C GLU A 127 5.28 7.92 -8.94
N PHE A 128 4.72 6.87 -8.34
CA PHE A 128 5.48 5.93 -7.53
C PHE A 128 5.29 4.51 -8.05
N VAL A 129 6.38 3.86 -8.44
CA VAL A 129 6.39 2.46 -8.86
C VAL A 129 6.97 1.62 -7.74
N SER A 130 6.21 0.63 -7.27
CA SER A 130 6.66 -0.24 -6.20
C SER A 130 7.83 -1.11 -6.66
N THR A 131 8.89 -1.19 -5.87
CA THR A 131 10.01 -2.13 -6.05
C THR A 131 9.71 -3.50 -5.46
N SER A 132 8.77 -3.57 -4.52
CA SER A 132 8.28 -4.81 -3.93
C SER A 132 6.86 -4.62 -3.42
N HIS A 133 6.08 -5.69 -3.37
CA HIS A 133 4.80 -5.71 -2.69
C HIS A 133 4.58 -7.07 -2.02
N SER A 134 3.74 -7.10 -0.99
CA SER A 134 3.32 -8.34 -0.34
C SER A 134 1.82 -8.30 -0.05
N ILE A 135 1.13 -9.40 -0.37
CA ILE A 135 -0.29 -9.59 -0.04
C ILE A 135 -0.38 -10.85 0.79
N THR A 136 -0.70 -10.69 2.08
CA THR A 136 -0.66 -11.78 3.05
C THR A 136 -1.90 -11.79 3.92
N ASN A 137 -2.04 -12.82 4.77
CA ASN A 137 -3.14 -12.94 5.73
C ASN A 137 -4.53 -12.73 5.11
N ILE A 138 -4.75 -13.31 3.92
CA ILE A 138 -5.99 -13.17 3.17
C ILE A 138 -7.13 -13.90 3.89
N GLN A 139 -8.20 -13.18 4.19
CA GLN A 139 -9.39 -13.64 4.87
C GLN A 139 -10.61 -13.47 3.97
N GLY A 140 -11.58 -14.38 4.10
CA GLY A 140 -12.91 -14.24 3.48
C GLY A 140 -12.87 -13.90 1.98
N ASN A 141 -12.02 -14.56 1.20
CA ASN A 141 -11.93 -14.30 -0.25
C ASN A 141 -11.64 -12.82 -0.59
N ALA A 142 -10.65 -12.24 0.11
CA ALA A 142 -10.30 -10.81 0.05
C ALA A 142 -11.32 -9.85 0.70
N ASP A 143 -12.17 -10.34 1.61
CA ASP A 143 -12.87 -9.50 2.60
C ASP A 143 -11.89 -8.66 3.45
N CYS A 144 -10.68 -9.19 3.68
CA CYS A 144 -9.54 -8.46 4.23
C CYS A 144 -8.23 -9.19 3.87
N TYR A 145 -7.19 -8.46 3.48
CA TYR A 145 -5.81 -8.94 3.39
C TYR A 145 -4.82 -7.86 3.83
N ASP A 146 -3.68 -8.28 4.37
CA ASP A 146 -2.57 -7.37 4.69
C ASP A 146 -1.85 -7.00 3.39
N PHE A 147 -1.56 -5.71 3.23
CA PHE A 147 -0.97 -5.19 2.00
C PHE A 147 0.21 -4.27 2.32
N ASP A 148 1.37 -4.64 1.79
CA ASP A 148 2.62 -3.87 1.91
C ASP A 148 3.13 -3.47 0.54
N LEU A 149 3.57 -2.21 0.41
CA LEU A 149 4.19 -1.63 -0.78
C LEU A 149 5.53 -1.02 -0.40
N GLY A 150 6.59 -1.43 -1.08
CA GLY A 150 7.93 -0.86 -0.95
C GLY A 150 8.29 -0.05 -2.19
N TYR A 151 8.84 1.15 -2.00
CA TYR A 151 9.24 2.06 -3.09
C TYR A 151 10.74 2.36 -3.11
N GLY A 152 11.52 1.72 -2.23
CA GLY A 152 12.93 2.00 -2.00
C GLY A 152 13.14 2.85 -0.74
N PRO A 153 13.08 4.19 -0.81
CA PRO A 153 13.37 5.05 0.35
C PRO A 153 12.22 5.14 1.36
N PHE A 154 11.04 4.65 1.01
CA PHE A 154 9.89 4.55 1.90
C PHE A 154 9.01 3.35 1.53
N GLY A 155 8.07 3.04 2.41
CA GLY A 155 7.06 2.02 2.17
C GLY A 155 5.72 2.44 2.76
N GLN A 156 4.70 1.70 2.36
CA GLN A 156 3.35 1.79 2.90
C GLN A 156 2.92 0.40 3.37
N GLU A 157 2.17 0.36 4.45
CA GLU A 157 1.67 -0.87 5.03
C GLU A 157 0.26 -0.69 5.56
N GLY A 158 -0.52 -1.75 5.52
CA GLY A 158 -1.93 -1.63 5.84
C GLY A 158 -2.71 -2.91 5.62
N ARG A 159 -4.00 -2.69 5.38
CA ARG A 159 -4.95 -3.71 5.00
C ARG A 159 -5.86 -3.23 3.88
N ALA A 160 -6.33 -4.16 3.07
CA ALA A 160 -7.25 -3.87 1.99
C ALA A 160 -8.30 -4.97 1.83
N SER A 161 -9.35 -4.65 1.08
CA SER A 161 -10.46 -5.55 0.77
C SER A 161 -10.90 -5.34 -0.67
N ILE A 162 -11.36 -6.39 -1.34
CA ILE A 162 -11.94 -6.32 -2.67
C ILE A 162 -13.41 -6.76 -2.60
N SER A 163 -14.28 -5.97 -3.24
CA SER A 163 -15.69 -6.32 -3.42
C SER A 163 -16.14 -5.89 -4.81
N GLY A 164 -16.37 -6.85 -5.70
CA GLY A 164 -16.75 -6.58 -7.10
C GLY A 164 -15.62 -5.88 -7.87
N ASP A 165 -15.92 -4.70 -8.42
CA ASP A 165 -14.96 -3.83 -9.14
C ASP A 165 -14.31 -2.78 -8.20
N THR A 166 -14.46 -2.92 -6.86
CA THR A 166 -13.98 -1.94 -5.89
C THR A 166 -12.92 -2.53 -4.95
N VAL A 167 -11.87 -1.76 -4.71
CA VAL A 167 -10.91 -1.93 -3.63
C VAL A 167 -11.15 -0.87 -2.56
N ALA A 168 -11.14 -1.26 -1.30
CA ALA A 168 -10.93 -0.34 -0.19
C ALA A 168 -9.59 -0.68 0.46
N ALA A 169 -8.70 0.29 0.58
CA ALA A 169 -7.38 0.12 1.16
C ALA A 169 -7.14 1.18 2.24
N GLU A 170 -6.69 0.76 3.40
CA GLU A 170 -6.20 1.65 4.45
C GLU A 170 -4.71 1.37 4.60
N LEU A 171 -3.89 2.22 3.97
CA LEU A 171 -2.44 2.15 4.01
C LEU A 171 -1.91 3.31 4.84
N TYR A 172 -0.80 3.08 5.54
CA TYR A 172 -0.08 4.04 6.36
C TYR A 172 1.39 4.09 5.96
N VAL A 173 2.08 5.20 6.25
CA VAL A 173 3.54 5.24 6.14
C VAL A 173 4.14 4.12 6.99
N ALA A 174 4.97 3.28 6.37
CA ALA A 174 5.53 2.10 7.04
C ALA A 174 6.26 2.47 8.34
N THR A 175 6.07 1.65 9.37
CA THR A 175 6.61 1.79 10.75
C THR A 175 5.99 2.91 11.60
N PHE A 176 5.07 3.71 11.05
CA PHE A 176 4.41 4.78 11.79
C PHE A 176 3.08 4.35 12.38
N ALA A 177 2.47 3.28 11.88
CA ALA A 177 1.18 2.80 12.35
C ALA A 177 1.31 1.49 13.15
N ALA A 178 0.40 1.28 14.08
CA ALA A 178 0.15 0.00 14.73
C ALA A 178 -1.37 -0.29 14.72
N ASN A 179 -1.74 -1.55 14.94
CA ASN A 179 -3.12 -2.02 14.91
C ASN A 179 -3.85 -1.76 13.57
N HIS A 180 -3.13 -1.87 12.46
CA HIS A 180 -3.63 -1.54 11.12
C HIS A 180 -3.74 -2.75 10.18
N ARG A 181 -3.55 -3.97 10.71
CA ARG A 181 -3.58 -5.23 9.95
C ARG A 181 -4.95 -5.89 10.02
N CYS A 182 -5.24 -6.86 9.16
CA CYS A 182 -6.49 -7.61 9.17
C CYS A 182 -6.70 -8.42 10.46
N ALA A 183 -5.63 -8.71 11.20
CA ALA A 183 -5.74 -9.30 12.54
C ALA A 183 -6.35 -8.33 13.57
N ASP A 184 -6.26 -7.03 13.33
CA ASP A 184 -6.74 -5.97 14.23
C ASP A 184 -8.16 -5.50 13.88
N GLY A 185 -8.69 -5.90 12.72
CA GLY A 185 -10.05 -5.64 12.28
C GLY A 185 -10.18 -5.47 10.76
N PRO A 186 -11.41 -5.35 10.23
CA PRO A 186 -11.63 -5.08 8.82
C PRO A 186 -11.09 -3.69 8.41
N VAL A 187 -10.99 -3.43 7.10
CA VAL A 187 -10.60 -2.11 6.56
C VAL A 187 -11.46 -1.00 7.18
N GLY A 188 -10.82 0.06 7.69
CA GLY A 188 -11.49 1.17 8.36
C GLY A 188 -11.95 0.89 9.80
N ALA A 189 -11.61 -0.27 10.38
CA ALA A 189 -11.76 -0.48 11.82
C ALA A 189 -11.03 0.59 12.65
N ALA A 190 -11.67 1.01 13.74
CA ALA A 190 -11.05 1.92 14.71
C ALA A 190 -9.93 1.21 15.51
N GLY A 191 -9.06 1.99 16.15
CA GLY A 191 -8.02 1.47 17.05
C GLY A 191 -6.60 1.54 16.48
N VAL A 192 -6.45 2.01 15.24
CA VAL A 192 -5.15 2.36 14.68
C VAL A 192 -4.47 3.40 15.57
N VAL A 193 -3.19 3.16 15.85
CA VAL A 193 -2.30 4.11 16.52
C VAL A 193 -1.32 4.60 15.48
N PHE A 194 -1.33 5.89 15.18
CA PHE A 194 -0.43 6.52 14.23
C PHE A 194 0.53 7.46 14.95
N ASN A 195 1.83 7.26 14.75
CA ASN A 195 2.91 7.99 15.39
C ASN A 195 2.77 8.07 16.92
N GLY A 196 2.39 6.94 17.53
CA GLY A 196 2.22 6.82 18.99
C GLY A 196 0.95 7.44 19.57
N ALA A 197 0.05 7.98 18.74
CA ALA A 197 -1.23 8.55 19.16
C ALA A 197 -2.42 7.81 18.52
N PRO A 198 -3.60 7.76 19.18
CA PRO A 198 -4.81 7.24 18.54
C PRO A 198 -5.11 8.00 17.25
N PHE A 199 -5.30 7.27 16.15
CA PHE A 199 -5.68 7.85 14.87
C PHE A 199 -7.17 8.18 14.86
N THR A 200 -7.51 9.41 14.45
CA THR A 200 -8.88 9.92 14.42
C THR A 200 -9.34 10.38 13.04
N GLY A 201 -8.48 10.23 12.02
CA GLY A 201 -8.76 10.60 10.65
C GLY A 201 -9.49 9.50 9.88
N ASP A 202 -9.67 9.73 8.58
CA ASP A 202 -10.08 8.72 7.62
C ASP A 202 -8.92 8.44 6.66
N ALA A 203 -8.41 7.21 6.64
CA ALA A 203 -7.33 6.78 5.75
C ALA A 203 -7.80 5.78 4.68
N VAL A 204 -9.11 5.50 4.60
CA VAL A 204 -9.63 4.47 3.68
C VAL A 204 -9.74 5.04 2.27
N LEU A 205 -8.77 4.69 1.43
CA LEU A 205 -8.79 4.94 0.00
C LEU A 205 -9.78 3.97 -0.68
N ARG A 206 -10.79 4.50 -1.38
CA ARG A 206 -11.78 3.68 -2.11
C ARG A 206 -11.56 3.81 -3.59
N CYS A 207 -11.12 2.74 -4.23
CA CYS A 207 -10.80 2.74 -5.64
C CYS A 207 -11.78 1.86 -6.43
N HIS A 208 -12.27 2.36 -7.55
CA HIS A 208 -13.10 1.59 -8.47
C HIS A 208 -12.34 1.37 -9.77
N ARG A 209 -12.50 0.19 -10.36
CA ARG A 209 -11.91 -0.13 -11.64
C ARG A 209 -12.53 0.74 -12.73
N VAL A 210 -11.68 1.42 -13.49
CA VAL A 210 -12.07 2.15 -14.70
C VAL A 210 -11.86 1.22 -15.91
N ARG A 211 -12.91 1.01 -16.69
CA ARG A 211 -12.90 0.18 -17.91
C ARG A 211 -12.81 1.04 -19.15
#